data_AF-A0A544QT85-F1
#
_entry.id   AF-A0A544QT85-F1
#
_cell.length_a   1.000
_cell.length_b   1.000
_cell.length_c   1.000
_cell.angle_alpha   90.00
_cell.angle_beta   90.00
_cell.angle_gamma   90.00
#
_symmetry.space_group_name_H-M   'P 1'
#
loop_
_entity.id
_entity.type
_entity.pdbx_description
1 polymer ?
#
loop_
_entity_poly.entity_id
_entity_poly.type
_entity_poly.pdbx_seq_one_letter_code
_entity_poly.pdbx_strand_id
1 'polypeptide(L)'
;MECEVYQNMMIRVFSEIMKDKFFRRYLVISFLISLVFFILYLVLNNYIMEKISTSYFDKQASSIAEIIDKMPDNKDIIIGCIMNPDDNYKSEGKKILSNYGYEGEYLKQYNIDNINSLYKKYMCILAIIILFFNVLVLFIIFMVMKYTIKNLEIFYKKIEKIFNFSDDINSINEYKSENMNLEEHYNEGIMCRINMISDKANRNMRIHMLKINQEKENIKALVTDISHQLKTPLSNLKLYNTILIDEELNETERKDFLYTERQVIDKLDSLISSLINISRLEAGMINIKTARAELNNCLCRAIASIKTSAAKRNIDIINQLDKKYILDIDVKWTEEVIFNILDNAVKYSGNDKKVIISANETVNYVILDINDEGLGINKTEMNKIFKRFYRSSDKRIQKENGCGVGLYLARKIMNIQNGNIIVSSNSMSGSKFSIYFQKKGE
;
A
#
# COMPACT_ATOMS: atom_id res chain seq x y z
N MET A 1 -25.77 0.67 -36.19
CA MET A 1 -24.67 0.23 -35.30
C MET A 1 -24.14 1.35 -34.40
N GLU A 2 -23.75 2.52 -34.90
CA GLU A 2 -23.22 3.59 -34.03
C GLU A 2 -24.27 4.20 -33.08
N CYS A 3 -25.52 4.42 -33.52
CA CYS A 3 -26.59 4.98 -32.65
C CYS A 3 -26.94 4.09 -31.43
N GLU A 4 -26.96 2.77 -31.58
CA GLU A 4 -27.23 1.84 -30.47
C GLU A 4 -26.08 1.79 -29.46
N VAL A 5 -24.83 1.96 -29.92
CA VAL A 5 -23.66 2.04 -29.03
C VAL A 5 -23.73 3.34 -28.20
N TYR A 6 -24.13 4.46 -28.80
CA TYR A 6 -24.29 5.72 -28.07
C TYR A 6 -25.47 5.70 -27.07
N GLN A 7 -26.60 5.09 -27.42
CA GLN A 7 -27.74 4.94 -26.50
C GLN A 7 -27.40 4.03 -25.31
N ASN A 8 -26.77 2.88 -25.55
CA ASN A 8 -26.33 1.98 -24.48
C ASN A 8 -25.27 2.62 -23.57
N MET A 9 -24.40 3.47 -24.14
CA MET A 9 -23.42 4.23 -23.37
C MET A 9 -24.09 5.33 -22.51
N MET A 10 -25.10 6.01 -23.03
CA MET A 10 -25.86 7.03 -22.28
C MET A 10 -26.60 6.43 -21.08
N ILE A 11 -27.24 5.27 -21.26
CA ILE A 11 -27.95 4.57 -20.17
C ILE A 11 -26.97 4.09 -19.09
N ARG A 12 -25.80 3.55 -19.47
CA ARG A 12 -24.77 3.12 -18.51
C ARG A 12 -24.19 4.25 -17.68
N VAL A 13 -23.86 5.37 -18.33
CA VAL A 13 -23.32 6.55 -17.62
C VAL A 13 -24.35 7.14 -16.67
N PHE A 14 -25.61 7.24 -17.11
CA PHE A 14 -26.69 7.72 -16.24
C PHE A 14 -26.92 6.79 -15.04
N SER A 15 -26.82 5.47 -15.24
CA SER A 15 -26.88 4.47 -14.16
C SER A 15 -25.73 4.64 -13.16
N GLU A 16 -24.49 4.79 -13.63
CA GLU A 16 -23.31 5.05 -12.78
C GLU A 16 -23.47 6.34 -11.94
N ILE A 17 -23.93 7.43 -12.56
CA ILE A 17 -24.23 8.70 -11.86
C ILE A 17 -25.26 8.50 -10.74
N MET A 18 -26.30 7.71 -11.00
CA MET A 18 -27.40 7.50 -10.05
C MET A 18 -27.05 6.52 -8.93
N LYS A 19 -26.09 5.61 -9.16
CA LYS A 19 -25.56 4.68 -8.16
C LYS A 19 -24.73 5.40 -7.09
N ASP A 20 -24.02 6.45 -7.46
CA ASP A 20 -23.17 7.19 -6.52
C ASP A 20 -23.95 8.28 -5.77
N LYS A 21 -24.01 8.15 -4.44
CA LYS A 21 -24.73 9.08 -3.56
C LYS A 21 -24.20 10.51 -3.66
N PHE A 22 -22.90 10.69 -3.93
CA PHE A 22 -22.29 12.01 -4.05
C PHE A 22 -22.79 12.74 -5.30
N PHE A 23 -22.69 12.10 -6.47
CA PHE A 23 -23.10 12.68 -7.75
C PHE A 23 -24.61 12.92 -7.82
N ARG A 24 -25.41 11.98 -7.29
CA ARG A 24 -26.87 12.16 -7.19
C ARG A 24 -27.23 13.36 -6.31
N ARG A 25 -26.58 13.53 -5.14
CA ARG A 25 -26.84 14.66 -4.25
C ARG A 25 -26.47 15.99 -4.92
N TYR A 26 -25.37 16.03 -5.67
CA TYR A 26 -24.95 17.22 -6.40
C TYR A 26 -25.99 17.64 -7.46
N LEU A 27 -26.47 16.71 -8.29
CA LEU A 27 -27.51 16.99 -9.29
C LEU A 27 -28.81 17.51 -8.67
N VAL A 28 -29.26 16.88 -7.57
CA VAL A 28 -30.47 17.32 -6.86
C VAL A 28 -30.29 18.73 -6.29
N ILE A 29 -29.14 19.03 -5.69
CA ILE A 29 -28.84 20.38 -5.16
C ILE A 29 -28.80 21.41 -6.29
N SER A 30 -28.13 21.12 -7.41
CA SER A 30 -28.08 22.04 -8.56
C SER A 30 -29.47 22.31 -9.14
N PHE A 31 -30.32 21.29 -9.23
CA PHE A 31 -31.70 21.45 -9.67
C PHE A 31 -32.53 22.30 -8.69
N LEU A 32 -32.42 22.05 -7.38
CA LEU A 32 -33.11 22.84 -6.35
C LEU A 32 -32.69 24.30 -6.38
N ILE A 33 -31.40 24.59 -6.54
CA ILE A 33 -30.88 25.96 -6.65
C ILE A 33 -31.49 26.66 -7.88
N SER A 34 -31.49 25.99 -9.04
CA SER A 34 -32.10 26.53 -10.27
C SER A 34 -33.60 26.81 -10.09
N LEU A 35 -34.33 25.90 -9.43
CA LEU A 35 -35.75 26.07 -9.15
C LEU A 35 -36.01 27.29 -8.23
N VAL A 36 -35.20 27.48 -7.19
CA VAL A 36 -35.32 28.64 -6.29
C VAL A 36 -35.11 29.95 -7.04
N PHE A 37 -34.10 30.05 -7.91
CA PHE A 37 -33.89 31.24 -8.73
C PHE A 37 -35.05 31.50 -9.69
N PHE A 38 -35.62 30.45 -10.27
CA PHE A 38 -36.79 30.59 -11.15
C PHE A 38 -38.02 31.09 -10.40
N ILE A 39 -38.31 30.55 -9.21
CA ILE A 39 -39.42 31.00 -8.37
C ILE A 39 -39.20 32.45 -7.92
N LEU A 40 -37.99 32.79 -7.48
CA LEU A 40 -37.63 34.16 -7.08
C LEU A 40 -37.85 35.16 -8.22
N TYR A 41 -37.48 34.79 -9.44
CA TYR A 41 -37.75 35.58 -10.64
C TYR A 41 -39.26 35.80 -10.83
N LEU A 42 -40.08 34.74 -10.76
CA LEU A 42 -41.54 34.88 -10.88
C LEU A 42 -42.15 35.81 -9.83
N VAL A 43 -41.71 35.69 -8.58
CA VAL A 43 -42.18 36.55 -7.47
C VAL A 43 -41.78 38.00 -7.69
N LEU A 44 -40.51 38.26 -8.03
CA LEU A 44 -40.03 39.62 -8.30
C LEU A 44 -40.79 40.28 -9.46
N ASN A 45 -41.08 39.52 -10.51
CA ASN A 45 -41.85 40.03 -11.64
C ASN A 45 -43.30 40.35 -11.28
N ASN A 46 -43.93 39.51 -10.47
CA ASN A 46 -45.28 39.77 -10.01
C ASN A 46 -45.33 41.06 -9.16
N TYR A 47 -44.34 41.25 -8.28
CA TYR A 47 -44.19 42.46 -7.49
C TYR A 47 -43.98 43.72 -8.35
N ILE A 48 -43.11 43.65 -9.38
CA ILE A 48 -42.89 44.76 -10.31
C ILE A 48 -44.20 45.10 -11.06
N MET A 49 -44.93 44.08 -11.50
CA MET A 49 -46.22 44.27 -12.19
C MET A 49 -47.25 44.97 -11.32
N GLU A 50 -47.40 44.55 -10.07
CA GLU A 50 -48.29 45.18 -9.11
C GLU A 50 -47.92 46.65 -8.92
N LYS A 51 -46.63 46.95 -8.72
CA LYS A 51 -46.14 48.32 -8.55
C LYS A 51 -46.38 49.22 -9.77
N ILE A 52 -46.19 48.68 -10.98
CA ILE A 52 -46.49 49.40 -12.23
C ILE A 52 -47.99 49.65 -12.36
N SER A 53 -48.82 48.64 -12.07
CA SER A 53 -50.28 48.75 -12.15
C SER A 53 -50.83 49.79 -11.16
N THR A 54 -50.37 49.77 -9.91
CA THR A 54 -50.77 50.75 -8.89
C THR A 54 -50.32 52.16 -9.26
N SER A 55 -49.05 52.32 -9.68
CA SER A 55 -48.54 53.64 -10.11
C SER A 55 -49.31 54.20 -11.32
N TYR A 56 -49.78 53.33 -12.22
CA TYR A 56 -50.62 53.73 -13.33
C TYR A 56 -52.01 54.19 -12.88
N PHE A 57 -52.65 53.39 -12.02
CA PHE A 57 -53.95 53.73 -11.44
C PHE A 57 -53.90 55.06 -10.68
N ASP A 58 -52.89 55.28 -9.84
CA ASP A 58 -52.72 56.52 -9.06
C ASP A 58 -52.55 57.76 -9.95
N LYS A 59 -51.80 57.65 -11.06
CA LYS A 59 -51.67 58.73 -12.05
C LYS A 59 -53.01 59.03 -12.72
N GLN A 60 -53.74 58.01 -13.17
CA GLN A 60 -55.07 58.21 -13.75
C GLN A 60 -56.03 58.84 -12.74
N ALA A 61 -56.09 58.31 -11.52
CA ALA A 61 -56.96 58.81 -10.46
C ALA A 61 -56.67 60.29 -10.14
N SER A 62 -55.39 60.69 -10.11
CA SER A 62 -54.98 62.08 -9.88
C SER A 62 -55.44 63.01 -11.01
N SER A 63 -55.22 62.61 -12.28
CA SER A 63 -55.68 63.40 -13.43
C SER A 63 -57.21 63.53 -13.48
N ILE A 64 -57.94 62.46 -13.17
CA ILE A 64 -59.41 62.47 -13.12
C ILE A 64 -59.91 63.41 -12.04
N ALA A 65 -59.33 63.33 -10.84
CA ALA A 65 -59.72 64.18 -9.72
C ALA A 65 -59.57 65.66 -10.08
N GLU A 66 -58.47 66.06 -10.72
CA GLU A 66 -58.25 67.44 -11.14
C GLU A 66 -59.21 67.89 -12.27
N ILE A 67 -59.55 67.00 -13.21
CA ILE A 67 -60.48 67.32 -14.30
C ILE A 67 -61.92 67.47 -13.75
N ILE A 68 -62.36 66.58 -12.87
CA ILE A 68 -63.71 66.63 -12.27
C ILE A 68 -63.86 67.87 -11.38
N ASP A 69 -62.81 68.26 -10.64
CA ASP A 69 -62.83 69.48 -9.82
C ASP A 69 -63.10 70.74 -10.65
N LYS A 70 -62.52 70.81 -11.86
CA LYS A 70 -62.72 71.93 -12.80
C LYS A 70 -64.01 71.83 -13.62
N MET A 71 -64.59 70.64 -13.79
CA MET A 71 -65.79 70.38 -14.61
C MET A 71 -66.74 69.35 -13.96
N PRO A 72 -67.46 69.73 -12.88
CA PRO A 72 -68.24 68.78 -12.09
C PRO A 72 -69.48 68.22 -12.81
N ASP A 73 -70.12 69.00 -13.69
CA ASP A 73 -71.35 68.60 -14.39
C ASP A 73 -71.16 67.44 -15.38
N ASN A 74 -69.91 67.18 -15.79
CA ASN A 74 -69.58 66.14 -16.78
C ASN A 74 -69.01 64.87 -16.14
N LYS A 75 -69.09 64.72 -14.81
CA LYS A 75 -68.50 63.61 -14.05
C LYS A 75 -68.86 62.22 -14.60
N ASP A 76 -70.13 61.97 -14.87
CA ASP A 76 -70.61 60.65 -15.33
C ASP A 76 -70.11 60.32 -16.75
N ILE A 77 -69.97 61.35 -17.60
CA ILE A 77 -69.42 61.22 -18.94
C ILE A 77 -67.92 60.88 -18.86
N ILE A 78 -67.16 61.59 -18.00
CA ILE A 78 -65.72 61.38 -17.82
C ILE A 78 -65.43 59.98 -17.25
N ILE A 79 -66.18 59.54 -16.25
CA ILE A 79 -66.02 58.19 -15.68
C ILE A 79 -66.41 57.12 -16.71
N GLY A 80 -67.49 57.34 -17.47
CA GLY A 80 -67.93 56.45 -18.54
C GLY A 80 -66.86 56.23 -19.62
N CYS A 81 -66.18 57.30 -20.04
CA CYS A 81 -65.09 57.23 -21.02
C CYS A 81 -63.87 56.42 -20.56
N ILE A 82 -63.65 56.30 -19.25
CA ILE A 82 -62.49 55.58 -18.69
C ILE A 82 -62.83 54.11 -18.45
N MET A 83 -64.06 53.84 -18.00
CA MET A 83 -64.52 52.47 -17.82
C MET A 83 -64.73 51.75 -19.16
N ASN A 84 -65.16 52.47 -20.20
CA ASN A 84 -65.32 51.96 -21.56
C ASN A 84 -64.79 52.96 -22.60
N PRO A 85 -63.47 52.95 -22.88
CA PRO A 85 -62.88 53.85 -23.85
C PRO A 85 -63.36 53.52 -25.28
N ASP A 86 -63.91 54.52 -25.97
CA ASP A 86 -64.28 54.43 -27.39
C ASP A 86 -63.06 54.76 -28.26
N ASP A 87 -62.67 53.82 -29.11
CA ASP A 87 -61.52 53.95 -30.02
C ASP A 87 -61.69 55.10 -31.04
N ASN A 88 -62.92 55.58 -31.28
CA ASN A 88 -63.18 56.71 -32.20
C ASN A 88 -62.56 58.02 -31.70
N TYR A 89 -62.58 58.28 -30.39
CA TYR A 89 -62.01 59.50 -29.79
C TYR A 89 -60.49 59.40 -29.54
N LYS A 90 -59.90 58.20 -29.69
CA LYS A 90 -58.47 57.95 -29.49
C LYS A 90 -57.58 58.74 -30.45
N SER A 91 -57.98 58.83 -31.72
CA SER A 91 -57.22 59.58 -32.73
C SER A 91 -57.30 61.09 -32.47
N GLU A 92 -58.41 61.58 -31.95
CA GLU A 92 -58.62 63.00 -31.67
C GLU A 92 -57.91 63.41 -30.38
N GLY A 93 -57.98 62.60 -29.32
CA GLY A 93 -57.19 62.77 -28.11
C GLY A 93 -55.68 62.79 -28.37
N LYS A 94 -55.18 61.93 -29.28
CA LYS A 94 -53.77 61.95 -29.71
C LYS A 94 -53.38 63.25 -30.42
N LYS A 95 -54.25 63.84 -31.24
CA LYS A 95 -54.03 65.14 -31.89
C LYS A 95 -54.03 66.30 -30.88
N ILE A 96 -54.90 66.24 -29.87
CA ILE A 96 -54.93 67.25 -28.80
C ILE A 96 -53.62 67.20 -28.00
N LEU A 97 -53.20 66.02 -27.57
CA LEU A 97 -51.94 65.83 -26.84
C LEU A 97 -50.72 66.30 -27.65
N SER A 98 -50.77 66.05 -28.96
CA SER A 98 -49.79 66.48 -29.95
C SER A 98 -49.52 67.99 -29.90
N ASN A 99 -50.57 68.81 -29.82
CA ASN A 99 -50.48 70.27 -29.71
C ASN A 99 -49.77 70.77 -28.44
N TYR A 100 -49.69 69.94 -27.39
CA TYR A 100 -48.99 70.27 -26.14
C TYR A 100 -47.58 69.65 -26.06
N GLY A 101 -47.03 69.21 -27.20
CA GLY A 101 -45.68 68.63 -27.29
C GLY A 101 -45.60 67.14 -26.97
N TYR A 102 -46.74 66.48 -26.75
CA TYR A 102 -46.80 65.02 -26.57
C TYR A 102 -46.90 64.33 -27.93
N GLU A 103 -45.84 64.43 -28.74
CA GLU A 103 -45.72 63.77 -30.05
C GLU A 103 -44.55 62.76 -30.08
N GLY A 104 -44.54 61.90 -31.12
CA GLY A 104 -43.38 61.06 -31.43
C GLY A 104 -42.98 60.06 -30.33
N GLU A 105 -41.76 60.18 -29.83
CA GLU A 105 -41.18 59.30 -28.80
C GLU A 105 -41.96 59.31 -27.48
N TYR A 106 -42.59 60.44 -27.13
CA TYR A 106 -43.34 60.58 -25.89
C TYR A 106 -44.59 59.69 -25.86
N LEU A 107 -45.31 59.60 -26.98
CA LEU A 107 -46.46 58.69 -27.15
C LEU A 107 -46.05 57.22 -27.25
N LYS A 108 -44.86 56.92 -27.80
CA LYS A 108 -44.31 55.55 -27.78
C LYS A 108 -43.99 55.07 -26.36
N GLN A 109 -43.63 56.00 -25.47
CA GLN A 109 -43.28 55.72 -24.08
C GLN A 109 -44.52 55.48 -23.18
N TYR A 110 -45.71 55.93 -23.59
CA TYR A 110 -46.92 55.98 -22.76
C TYR A 110 -48.19 55.37 -23.39
N ASN A 111 -48.10 54.53 -24.43
CA ASN A 111 -49.30 53.90 -25.03
C ASN A 111 -49.85 52.73 -24.16
N ILE A 112 -50.57 53.05 -23.08
CA ILE A 112 -50.75 52.15 -21.91
C ILE A 112 -51.60 50.88 -22.14
N ASP A 113 -52.67 50.90 -22.93
CA ASP A 113 -53.46 49.67 -23.18
C ASP A 113 -52.64 48.57 -23.85
N ASN A 114 -51.63 48.99 -24.61
CA ASN A 114 -50.67 48.09 -25.23
C ASN A 114 -49.52 47.75 -24.26
N ILE A 115 -49.16 48.61 -23.30
CA ILE A 115 -48.04 48.37 -22.36
C ILE A 115 -48.30 47.15 -21.48
N ASN A 116 -49.47 46.97 -20.88
CA ASN A 116 -49.71 45.80 -20.02
C ASN A 116 -49.70 44.48 -20.81
N SER A 117 -50.26 44.48 -22.03
CA SER A 117 -50.26 43.31 -22.93
C SER A 117 -48.87 43.02 -23.51
N LEU A 118 -48.16 44.05 -23.98
CA LEU A 118 -46.78 43.96 -24.46
C LEU A 118 -45.82 43.54 -23.36
N TYR A 119 -45.98 44.08 -22.14
CA TYR A 119 -45.17 43.72 -21.00
C TYR A 119 -45.42 42.28 -20.60
N LYS A 120 -46.68 41.81 -20.50
CA LYS A 120 -46.97 40.38 -20.29
C LYS A 120 -46.31 39.49 -21.34
N LYS A 121 -46.41 39.84 -22.63
CA LYS A 121 -45.73 39.10 -23.72
C LYS A 121 -44.20 39.11 -23.57
N TYR A 122 -43.62 40.27 -23.28
CA TYR A 122 -42.18 40.43 -23.05
C TYR A 122 -41.71 39.57 -21.88
N MET A 123 -42.44 39.56 -20.76
CA MET A 123 -42.11 38.75 -19.58
C MET A 123 -42.25 37.26 -19.85
N CYS A 124 -43.25 36.82 -20.63
CA CYS A 124 -43.36 35.43 -21.07
C CYS A 124 -42.15 35.02 -21.92
N ILE A 125 -41.74 35.87 -22.87
CA ILE A 125 -40.54 35.62 -23.68
C ILE A 125 -39.30 35.53 -22.79
N LEU A 126 -39.13 36.46 -21.86
CA LEU A 126 -37.97 36.49 -20.96
C LEU A 126 -37.96 35.29 -19.99
N ALA A 127 -39.12 34.85 -19.51
CA ALA A 127 -39.27 33.63 -18.72
C ALA A 127 -38.86 32.37 -19.51
N ILE A 128 -39.26 32.28 -20.79
CA ILE A 128 -38.87 31.19 -21.69
C ILE A 128 -37.34 31.21 -21.91
N ILE A 129 -36.74 32.37 -22.12
CA ILE A 129 -35.29 32.52 -22.29
C ILE A 129 -34.54 32.07 -21.01
N ILE A 130 -35.01 32.48 -19.83
CA ILE A 130 -34.41 32.06 -18.55
C ILE A 130 -34.57 30.56 -18.34
N LEU A 131 -35.74 30.00 -18.63
CA LEU A 131 -35.97 28.55 -18.52
C LEU A 131 -35.02 27.80 -19.45
N PHE A 132 -34.89 28.23 -20.70
CA PHE A 132 -33.96 27.67 -21.66
C PHE A 132 -32.51 27.74 -21.15
N PHE A 133 -32.09 28.89 -20.62
CA PHE A 133 -30.74 29.04 -20.06
C PHE A 133 -30.51 28.13 -18.85
N ASN A 134 -31.49 27.96 -17.96
CA ASN A 134 -31.40 27.03 -16.83
C ASN A 134 -31.25 25.58 -17.30
N VAL A 135 -32.05 25.16 -18.28
CA VAL A 135 -31.94 23.82 -18.88
C VAL A 135 -30.56 23.63 -19.53
N LEU A 136 -30.05 24.65 -20.23
CA LEU A 136 -28.72 24.64 -20.83
C LEU A 136 -27.62 24.49 -19.77
N VAL A 137 -27.70 25.23 -18.66
CA VAL A 137 -26.74 25.13 -17.54
C VAL A 137 -26.78 23.74 -16.91
N LEU A 138 -27.96 23.18 -16.63
CA LEU A 138 -28.11 21.82 -16.11
C LEU A 138 -27.54 20.79 -17.08
N PHE A 139 -27.73 20.97 -18.39
CA PHE A 139 -27.15 20.11 -19.41
C PHE A 139 -25.62 20.19 -19.43
N ILE A 140 -25.04 21.38 -19.31
CA ILE A 140 -23.58 21.56 -19.22
C ILE A 140 -23.04 20.87 -17.97
N ILE A 141 -23.68 21.04 -16.80
CA ILE A 141 -23.29 20.37 -15.55
C ILE A 141 -23.30 18.85 -15.73
N PHE A 142 -24.36 18.31 -16.34
CA PHE A 142 -24.47 16.88 -16.63
C PHE A 142 -23.34 16.38 -17.54
N MET A 143 -23.00 17.15 -18.59
CA MET A 143 -21.90 16.80 -19.50
C MET A 143 -20.54 16.85 -18.81
N VAL A 144 -20.29 17.83 -17.95
CA VAL A 144 -19.07 17.91 -17.13
C VAL A 144 -18.97 16.72 -16.18
N MET A 145 -20.06 16.35 -15.51
CA MET A 145 -20.11 15.18 -14.63
C MET A 145 -19.84 13.87 -15.39
N LYS A 146 -20.42 13.72 -16.58
CA LYS A 146 -20.14 12.57 -17.45
C LYS A 146 -18.66 12.48 -17.82
N TYR A 147 -18.05 13.62 -18.13
CA TYR A 147 -16.63 13.69 -18.45
C TYR A 147 -15.75 13.32 -17.24
N THR A 148 -16.07 13.82 -16.04
CA THR A 148 -15.30 13.52 -14.83
C THR A 148 -15.39 12.06 -14.43
N ILE A 149 -16.57 11.43 -14.48
CA ILE A 149 -16.73 10.00 -14.17
C ILE A 149 -15.94 9.13 -15.15
N LYS A 150 -16.00 9.42 -16.45
CA LYS A 150 -15.22 8.68 -17.46
C LYS A 150 -13.72 8.76 -17.18
N ASN A 151 -13.22 9.94 -16.81
CA ASN A 151 -11.80 10.11 -16.47
C ASN A 151 -11.42 9.37 -15.18
N LEU A 152 -12.30 9.38 -14.17
CA LEU A 152 -12.12 8.59 -12.95
C LEU A 152 -12.10 7.09 -13.23
N GLU A 153 -12.93 6.58 -14.15
CA GLU A 153 -12.92 5.15 -14.52
C GLU A 153 -11.61 4.74 -15.18
N ILE A 154 -11.10 5.58 -16.09
CA ILE A 154 -9.81 5.35 -16.75
C ILE A 154 -8.68 5.36 -15.71
N PHE A 155 -8.71 6.30 -14.78
CA PHE A 155 -7.74 6.40 -13.70
C PHE A 155 -7.80 5.18 -12.77
N TYR A 156 -9.00 4.76 -12.39
CA TYR A 156 -9.23 3.54 -11.59
C TYR A 156 -8.62 2.31 -12.25
N LYS A 157 -8.91 2.07 -13.55
CA LYS A 157 -8.37 0.92 -14.29
C LYS A 157 -6.84 0.93 -14.38
N LYS A 158 -6.22 2.12 -14.48
CA LYS A 158 -4.75 2.26 -14.46
C LYS A 158 -4.19 1.85 -13.11
N ILE A 159 -4.81 2.31 -12.02
CA ILE A 159 -4.36 1.97 -10.66
C ILE A 159 -4.57 0.48 -10.38
N GLU A 160 -5.73 -0.06 -10.71
CA GLU A 160 -6.04 -1.49 -10.55
C GLU A 160 -4.99 -2.36 -11.24
N LYS A 161 -4.59 -2.00 -12.48
CA LYS A 161 -3.54 -2.72 -13.21
C LYS A 161 -2.18 -2.68 -12.48
N ILE A 162 -1.82 -1.56 -11.86
CA ILE A 162 -0.59 -1.43 -11.07
C ILE A 162 -0.65 -2.33 -9.83
N PHE A 163 -1.79 -2.36 -9.14
CA PHE A 163 -1.96 -3.20 -7.96
C PHE A 163 -1.99 -4.68 -8.29
N ASN A 164 -2.66 -5.10 -9.36
CA ASN A 164 -2.68 -6.51 -9.76
C ASN A 164 -1.29 -6.99 -10.19
N PHE A 165 -0.51 -6.15 -10.89
CA PHE A 165 0.89 -6.45 -11.20
C PHE A 165 1.76 -6.55 -9.93
N SER A 166 1.53 -5.67 -8.94
CA SER A 166 2.21 -5.75 -7.65
C SER A 166 1.82 -7.01 -6.87
N ASP A 167 0.56 -7.45 -6.95
CA ASP A 167 0.10 -8.66 -6.27
C ASP A 167 0.62 -9.92 -6.97
N ASP A 168 0.75 -9.93 -8.30
CA ASP A 168 1.40 -11.03 -9.02
C ASP A 168 2.87 -11.18 -8.59
N ILE A 169 3.60 -10.07 -8.39
CA ILE A 169 4.97 -10.08 -7.83
C ILE A 169 4.99 -10.59 -6.38
N ASN A 170 3.99 -10.21 -5.57
CA ASN A 170 3.92 -10.61 -4.17
C ASN A 170 3.35 -12.02 -3.96
N SER A 171 2.59 -12.58 -4.92
CA SER A 171 2.03 -13.94 -4.87
C SER A 171 3.09 -15.04 -4.87
N ILE A 172 4.35 -14.69 -5.15
CA ILE A 172 5.53 -15.54 -5.00
C ILE A 172 5.94 -15.69 -3.52
N ASN A 173 5.51 -14.80 -2.62
CA ASN A 173 5.81 -14.88 -1.19
C ASN A 173 4.53 -14.93 -0.35
N GLU A 174 4.31 -16.08 0.28
CA GLU A 174 3.21 -16.46 1.18
C GLU A 174 2.72 -15.34 2.11
N TYR A 175 1.82 -14.48 1.62
CA TYR A 175 0.84 -13.78 2.42
C TYR A 175 -0.38 -13.59 1.54
N LYS A 176 -1.27 -14.58 1.56
CA LYS A 176 -2.65 -14.40 1.11
C LYS A 176 -3.26 -13.30 1.97
N SER A 177 -3.25 -12.06 1.47
CA SER A 177 -4.21 -11.08 1.94
C SER A 177 -5.58 -11.69 1.72
N GLU A 178 -6.41 -11.75 2.76
CA GLU A 178 -7.80 -12.18 2.66
C GLU A 178 -8.40 -11.61 1.37
N ASN A 179 -8.79 -12.51 0.47
CA ASN A 179 -9.54 -12.17 -0.72
C ASN A 179 -10.89 -11.64 -0.23
N MET A 180 -10.95 -10.35 0.05
CA MET A 180 -12.20 -9.62 0.09
C MET A 180 -12.71 -9.66 -1.35
N ASN A 181 -13.72 -10.49 -1.59
CA ASN A 181 -14.25 -10.78 -2.93
C ASN A 181 -14.60 -9.49 -3.67
N LEU A 182 -13.77 -9.12 -4.64
CA LEU A 182 -13.98 -7.99 -5.55
C LEU A 182 -15.24 -8.16 -6.42
N GLU A 183 -15.80 -9.38 -6.49
CA GLU A 183 -17.00 -9.68 -7.29
C GLU A 183 -18.31 -9.17 -6.69
N GLU A 184 -18.38 -8.86 -5.38
CA GLU A 184 -19.63 -8.35 -4.77
C GLU A 184 -19.90 -6.86 -5.07
N HIS A 185 -18.96 -6.14 -5.67
CA HIS A 185 -19.05 -4.68 -5.84
C HIS A 185 -19.29 -4.19 -7.28
N TYR A 186 -19.73 -5.07 -8.19
CA TYR A 186 -20.16 -4.67 -9.55
C TYR A 186 -21.38 -3.73 -9.56
N ASN A 187 -22.04 -3.52 -8.41
CA ASN A 187 -23.13 -2.57 -8.24
C ASN A 187 -22.76 -1.26 -7.53
N GLU A 188 -21.50 -1.05 -7.15
CA GLU A 188 -21.11 0.12 -6.38
C GLU A 188 -20.59 1.26 -7.24
N GLY A 189 -20.89 2.50 -6.82
CA GLY A 189 -20.43 3.72 -7.47
C GLY A 189 -18.90 3.84 -7.46
N ILE A 190 -18.37 4.61 -8.40
CA ILE A 190 -16.93 4.79 -8.60
C ILE A 190 -16.17 5.23 -7.35
N MET A 191 -16.81 6.00 -6.46
CA MET A 191 -16.18 6.44 -5.21
C MET A 191 -15.90 5.28 -4.25
N CYS A 192 -16.78 4.28 -4.19
CA CYS A 192 -16.56 3.11 -3.33
C CYS A 192 -15.35 2.30 -3.82
N ARG A 193 -15.26 2.10 -5.13
CA ARG A 193 -14.12 1.42 -5.78
C ARG A 193 -12.79 2.15 -5.51
N ILE A 194 -12.79 3.48 -5.54
CA ILE A 194 -11.60 4.29 -5.21
C ILE A 194 -11.22 4.16 -3.73
N ASN A 195 -12.20 4.22 -2.82
CA ASN A 195 -11.95 4.05 -1.38
C ASN A 195 -11.34 2.67 -1.08
N MET A 196 -11.86 1.62 -1.71
CA MET A 196 -11.36 0.25 -1.54
C MET A 196 -9.90 0.11 -1.97
N ILE A 197 -9.51 0.66 -3.13
CA ILE A 197 -8.10 0.68 -3.55
C ILE A 197 -7.26 1.52 -2.60
N SER A 198 -7.77 2.65 -2.12
CA SER A 198 -7.04 3.50 -1.16
C SER A 198 -6.77 2.75 0.14
N ASP A 199 -7.75 1.99 0.64
CA ASP A 199 -7.59 1.13 1.81
C ASP A 199 -6.59 0.00 1.57
N LYS A 200 -6.65 -0.64 0.39
CA LYS A 200 -5.67 -1.66 -0.03
C LYS A 200 -4.25 -1.07 -0.08
N ALA A 201 -4.09 0.11 -0.66
CA ALA A 201 -2.82 0.84 -0.73
C ALA A 201 -2.26 1.14 0.67
N ASN A 202 -3.10 1.66 1.56
CA ASN A 202 -2.73 1.96 2.94
C ASN A 202 -2.28 0.71 3.70
N ARG A 203 -3.00 -0.41 3.53
CA ARG A 203 -2.63 -1.70 4.15
C ARG A 203 -1.29 -2.21 3.63
N ASN A 204 -1.09 -2.23 2.31
CA ASN A 204 0.15 -2.67 1.70
C ASN A 204 1.33 -1.80 2.13
N MET A 205 1.16 -0.48 2.13
CA MET A 205 2.18 0.47 2.58
C MET A 205 2.56 0.25 4.05
N ARG A 206 1.57 0.00 4.92
CA ARG A 206 1.81 -0.32 6.34
C ARG A 206 2.63 -1.59 6.50
N ILE A 207 2.32 -2.66 5.75
CA ILE A 207 3.08 -3.90 5.78
C ILE A 207 4.53 -3.67 5.32
N HIS A 208 4.73 -2.94 4.20
CA HIS A 208 6.07 -2.59 3.72
C HIS A 208 6.86 -1.76 4.73
N MET A 209 6.21 -0.79 5.39
CA MET A 209 6.86 0.04 6.40
C MET A 209 7.27 -0.78 7.63
N LEU A 210 6.46 -1.76 8.04
CA LEU A 210 6.83 -2.71 9.10
C LEU A 210 8.03 -3.57 8.69
N LYS A 211 8.06 -4.11 7.46
CA LYS A 211 9.19 -4.89 6.94
C LYS A 211 10.49 -4.06 6.93
N ILE A 212 10.46 -2.84 6.41
CA ILE A 212 11.62 -1.94 6.36
C ILE A 212 12.12 -1.62 7.77
N ASN A 213 11.22 -1.31 8.70
CA ASN A 213 11.61 -1.05 10.08
C ASN A 213 12.23 -2.29 10.73
N GLN A 214 11.69 -3.48 10.47
CA GLN A 214 12.25 -4.73 10.98
C GLN A 214 13.64 -5.02 10.41
N GLU A 215 13.85 -4.81 9.11
CA GLU A 215 15.17 -4.90 8.47
C GLU A 215 16.16 -3.90 9.07
N LYS A 216 15.74 -2.66 9.29
CA LYS A 216 16.57 -1.63 9.91
C LYS A 216 17.00 -2.02 11.33
N GLU A 217 16.07 -2.50 12.16
CA GLU A 217 16.39 -2.96 13.51
C GLU A 217 17.29 -4.21 13.49
N ASN A 218 17.08 -5.13 12.55
CA ASN A 218 17.97 -6.29 12.36
C ASN A 218 19.40 -5.87 11.99
N ILE A 219 19.57 -4.89 11.10
CA ILE A 219 20.88 -4.35 10.71
C ILE A 219 21.56 -3.67 11.90
N LYS A 220 20.82 -2.86 12.67
CA LYS A 220 21.38 -2.22 13.89
C LYS A 220 21.84 -3.25 14.91
N ALA A 221 21.03 -4.27 15.16
CA ALA A 221 21.38 -5.36 16.06
C ALA A 221 22.64 -6.08 15.57
N LEU A 222 22.72 -6.40 14.28
CA LEU A 222 23.90 -7.03 13.65
C LEU A 222 25.17 -6.19 13.86
N VAL A 223 25.13 -4.89 13.56
CA VAL A 223 26.30 -3.99 13.73
C VAL A 223 26.74 -3.93 15.19
N THR A 224 25.79 -3.88 16.12
CA THR A 224 26.05 -3.86 17.56
C THR A 224 26.72 -5.16 18.01
N ASP A 225 26.18 -6.31 17.60
CA ASP A 225 26.72 -7.63 17.93
C ASP A 225 28.15 -7.79 17.41
N ILE A 226 28.40 -7.43 16.15
CA ILE A 226 29.73 -7.45 15.53
C ILE A 226 30.72 -6.61 16.34
N SER A 227 30.32 -5.40 16.71
CA SER A 227 31.17 -4.47 17.46
C SER A 227 31.59 -5.07 18.81
N HIS A 228 30.65 -5.71 19.54
CA HIS A 228 30.95 -6.39 20.79
C HIS A 228 31.87 -7.60 20.61
N GLN A 229 31.62 -8.42 19.59
CA GLN A 229 32.41 -9.62 19.31
C GLN A 229 33.84 -9.30 18.83
N LEU A 230 34.06 -8.15 18.19
CA LEU A 230 35.40 -7.68 17.81
C LEU A 230 36.14 -6.99 18.96
N LYS A 231 35.42 -6.18 19.77
CA LYS A 231 36.05 -5.40 20.85
C LYS A 231 36.76 -6.28 21.87
N THR A 232 36.18 -7.44 22.21
CA THR A 232 36.70 -8.34 23.24
C THR A 232 38.06 -8.94 22.86
N PRO A 233 38.22 -9.68 21.75
CA PRO A 233 39.52 -10.22 21.35
C PRO A 233 40.54 -9.10 21.05
N LEU A 234 40.11 -7.95 20.51
CA LEU A 234 41.01 -6.83 20.28
C LEU A 234 41.57 -6.24 21.58
N SER A 235 40.73 -6.15 22.64
CA SER A 235 41.17 -5.70 23.96
C SER A 235 42.16 -6.69 24.58
N ASN A 236 41.93 -7.99 24.40
CA ASN A 236 42.84 -9.03 24.87
C ASN A 236 44.18 -8.98 24.14
N LEU A 237 44.19 -8.84 22.81
CA LEU A 237 45.43 -8.66 22.04
C LEU A 237 46.22 -7.45 22.53
N LYS A 238 45.54 -6.31 22.74
CA LYS A 238 46.19 -5.10 23.26
C LYS A 238 46.82 -5.36 24.63
N LEU A 239 46.10 -6.03 25.54
CA LEU A 239 46.60 -6.36 26.87
C LEU A 239 47.81 -7.30 26.82
N TYR A 240 47.74 -8.39 26.05
CA TYR A 240 48.85 -9.33 25.93
C TYR A 240 50.08 -8.69 25.30
N ASN A 241 49.90 -7.84 24.29
CA ASN A 241 51.01 -7.10 23.69
C ASN A 241 51.63 -6.10 24.67
N THR A 242 50.81 -5.39 25.47
CA THR A 242 51.32 -4.53 26.57
C THR A 242 52.16 -5.33 27.56
N ILE A 243 51.68 -6.49 28.02
CA ILE A 243 52.43 -7.35 28.96
C ILE A 243 53.75 -7.85 28.32
N LEU A 244 53.72 -8.25 27.05
CA LEU A 244 54.91 -8.70 26.33
C LEU A 244 55.97 -7.60 26.13
N ILE A 245 55.56 -6.33 26.08
CA ILE A 245 56.45 -5.17 25.91
C ILE A 245 56.96 -4.65 27.25
N ASP A 246 56.07 -4.50 28.24
CA ASP A 246 56.34 -3.72 29.46
C ASP A 246 56.82 -4.57 30.64
N GLU A 247 56.57 -5.89 30.65
CA GLU A 247 56.94 -6.78 31.76
C GLU A 247 58.18 -7.65 31.45
N GLU A 248 59.03 -7.85 32.46
CA GLU A 248 60.13 -8.80 32.40
C GLU A 248 59.60 -10.24 32.58
N LEU A 249 59.30 -10.89 31.47
CA LEU A 249 58.82 -12.27 31.43
C LEU A 249 59.97 -13.27 31.24
N ASN A 250 59.88 -14.42 31.87
CA ASN A 250 60.76 -15.54 31.52
C ASN A 250 60.40 -16.12 30.12
N GLU A 251 61.31 -16.87 29.51
CA GLU A 251 61.11 -17.43 28.16
C GLU A 251 59.87 -18.33 28.05
N THR A 252 59.50 -19.02 29.13
CA THR A 252 58.29 -19.85 29.18
C THR A 252 57.01 -19.02 29.17
N GLU A 253 56.90 -18.00 30.02
CA GLU A 253 55.76 -17.09 30.09
C GLU A 253 55.60 -16.32 28.78
N ARG A 254 56.70 -15.82 28.20
CA ARG A 254 56.69 -15.15 26.91
C ARG A 254 56.09 -16.06 25.82
N LYS A 255 56.50 -17.33 25.76
CA LYS A 255 55.95 -18.30 24.81
C LYS A 255 54.47 -18.58 25.04
N ASP A 256 54.03 -18.67 26.29
CA ASP A 256 52.62 -18.87 26.63
C ASP A 256 51.75 -17.68 26.20
N PHE A 257 52.21 -16.45 26.42
CA PHE A 257 51.53 -15.24 25.94
C PHE A 257 51.47 -15.18 24.41
N LEU A 258 52.58 -15.46 23.71
CA LEU A 258 52.60 -15.50 22.24
C LEU A 258 51.69 -16.59 21.67
N TYR A 259 51.61 -17.75 22.32
CA TYR A 259 50.70 -18.82 21.92
C TYR A 259 49.24 -18.41 22.14
N THR A 260 48.94 -17.76 23.26
CA THR A 260 47.60 -17.21 23.56
C THR A 260 47.21 -16.13 22.55
N GLU A 261 48.13 -15.22 22.23
CA GLU A 261 47.92 -14.18 21.22
C GLU A 261 47.57 -14.78 19.86
N ARG A 262 48.34 -15.78 19.42
CA ARG A 262 48.05 -16.51 18.18
C ARG A 262 46.65 -17.12 18.18
N GLN A 263 46.21 -17.72 19.29
CA GLN A 263 44.85 -18.26 19.40
C GLN A 263 43.78 -17.16 19.29
N VAL A 264 44.02 -15.98 19.83
CA VAL A 264 43.10 -14.84 19.71
C VAL A 264 43.05 -14.31 18.27
N ILE A 265 44.18 -14.27 17.56
CA ILE A 265 44.25 -13.91 16.13
C ILE A 265 43.47 -14.90 15.28
N ASP A 266 43.70 -16.21 15.46
CA ASP A 266 42.97 -17.25 14.72
C ASP A 266 41.45 -17.17 14.98
N LYS A 267 41.05 -16.82 16.21
CA LYS A 267 39.64 -16.58 16.56
C LYS A 267 39.07 -15.34 15.87
N LEU A 268 39.83 -14.26 15.74
CA LEU A 268 39.44 -13.06 15.00
C LEU A 268 39.25 -13.35 13.51
N ASP A 269 40.17 -14.11 12.90
CA ASP A 269 40.08 -14.46 11.48
C ASP A 269 38.83 -15.29 11.18
N SER A 270 38.53 -16.27 12.03
CA SER A 270 37.28 -17.05 11.96
C SER A 270 36.02 -16.17 12.12
N LEU A 271 36.06 -15.18 13.03
CA LEU A 271 34.96 -14.24 13.22
C LEU A 271 34.74 -13.38 11.97
N ILE A 272 35.80 -12.83 11.37
CA ILE A 272 35.73 -11.99 10.17
C ILE A 272 35.18 -12.81 9.00
N SER A 273 35.69 -14.02 8.79
CA SER A 273 35.19 -14.94 7.75
C SER A 273 33.70 -15.24 7.93
N SER A 274 33.28 -15.53 9.15
CA SER A 274 31.87 -15.76 9.49
C SER A 274 31.01 -14.52 9.22
N LEU A 275 31.52 -13.34 9.54
CA LEU A 275 30.83 -12.07 9.31
C LEU A 275 30.65 -11.76 7.82
N ILE A 276 31.67 -12.01 7.00
CA ILE A 276 31.57 -11.85 5.55
C ILE A 276 30.46 -12.75 5.00
N ASN A 277 30.37 -14.00 5.46
CA ASN A 277 29.32 -14.93 5.05
C ASN A 277 27.94 -14.46 5.51
N ILE A 278 27.79 -13.99 6.75
CA ILE A 278 26.53 -13.40 7.24
C ILE A 278 26.13 -12.18 6.39
N SER A 279 27.05 -11.24 6.17
CA SER A 279 26.77 -10.00 5.43
C SER A 279 26.34 -10.28 4.00
N ARG A 280 27.03 -11.21 3.32
CA ARG A 280 26.64 -11.66 1.98
C ARG A 280 25.26 -12.28 1.97
N LEU A 281 24.93 -13.05 3.01
CA LEU A 281 23.61 -13.66 3.13
C LEU A 281 22.52 -12.60 3.34
N GLU A 282 22.69 -11.71 4.31
CA GLU A 282 21.68 -10.74 4.70
C GLU A 282 21.41 -9.69 3.63
N ALA A 283 22.44 -9.31 2.87
CA ALA A 283 22.29 -8.42 1.72
C ALA A 283 21.63 -9.10 0.50
N GLY A 284 21.25 -10.38 0.60
CA GLY A 284 20.73 -11.16 -0.54
C GLY A 284 21.76 -11.38 -1.64
N MET A 285 23.05 -11.08 -1.38
CA MET A 285 24.14 -11.25 -2.35
C MET A 285 24.53 -12.71 -2.55
N ILE A 286 24.19 -13.58 -1.59
CA ILE A 286 24.24 -15.02 -1.81
C ILE A 286 23.07 -15.42 -2.71
N ASN A 287 23.35 -15.51 -4.01
CA ASN A 287 22.42 -16.09 -4.96
C ASN A 287 22.57 -17.61 -4.93
N ILE A 288 21.76 -18.28 -4.11
CA ILE A 288 21.72 -19.75 -4.05
C ILE A 288 21.09 -20.26 -5.35
N LYS A 289 21.85 -21.05 -6.10
CA LYS A 289 21.40 -21.64 -7.36
C LYS A 289 21.29 -23.13 -7.18
N THR A 290 20.05 -23.60 -6.97
CA THR A 290 19.79 -25.02 -6.85
C THR A 290 19.86 -25.69 -8.23
N ALA A 291 20.51 -26.85 -8.27
CA ALA A 291 20.58 -27.70 -9.44
C ALA A 291 20.46 -29.16 -8.99
N ARG A 292 20.03 -30.05 -9.88
CA ARG A 292 20.03 -31.49 -9.60
C ARG A 292 21.45 -31.95 -9.27
N ALA A 293 21.69 -32.33 -8.03
CA ALA A 293 22.98 -32.77 -7.54
C ALA A 293 22.83 -33.92 -6.54
N GLU A 294 23.88 -34.72 -6.41
CA GLU A 294 23.94 -35.86 -5.49
C GLU A 294 24.37 -35.37 -4.10
N LEU A 295 23.50 -35.55 -3.09
CA LEU A 295 23.76 -35.18 -1.69
C LEU A 295 25.02 -35.87 -1.14
N ASN A 296 25.26 -37.12 -1.55
CA ASN A 296 26.40 -37.92 -1.13
C ASN A 296 27.72 -37.22 -1.49
N ASN A 297 27.79 -36.50 -2.62
CA ASN A 297 29.00 -35.77 -3.01
C ASN A 297 29.26 -34.59 -2.07
N CYS A 298 28.22 -33.83 -1.70
CA CYS A 298 28.33 -32.75 -0.72
C CYS A 298 28.79 -33.29 0.64
N LEU A 299 28.21 -34.41 1.07
CA LEU A 299 28.57 -35.07 2.33
C LEU A 299 30.03 -35.53 2.32
N CYS A 300 30.49 -36.21 1.27
CA CYS A 300 31.87 -36.67 1.16
C CYS A 300 32.89 -35.52 1.25
N ARG A 301 32.60 -34.38 0.60
CA ARG A 301 33.46 -33.19 0.68
C ARG A 301 33.48 -32.60 2.09
N ALA A 302 32.32 -32.47 2.73
CA ALA A 302 32.24 -31.98 4.10
C ALA A 302 32.98 -32.89 5.10
N ILE A 303 32.86 -34.22 4.96
CA ILE A 303 33.60 -35.20 5.77
C ILE A 303 35.12 -35.06 5.52
N ALA A 304 35.55 -34.89 4.27
CA ALA A 304 36.97 -34.70 3.95
C ALA A 304 37.54 -33.44 4.63
N SER A 305 36.77 -32.35 4.64
CA SER A 305 37.16 -31.08 5.26
C SER A 305 37.31 -31.16 6.79
N ILE A 306 36.55 -32.03 7.47
CA ILE A 306 36.62 -32.18 8.94
C ILE A 306 37.54 -33.33 9.40
N LYS A 307 37.99 -34.20 8.49
CA LYS A 307 38.75 -35.42 8.81
C LYS A 307 39.96 -35.17 9.71
N THR A 308 40.75 -34.12 9.44
CA THR A 308 41.93 -33.79 10.25
C THR A 308 41.55 -33.35 11.66
N SER A 309 40.48 -32.58 11.82
CA SER A 309 39.99 -32.14 13.13
C SER A 309 39.40 -33.30 13.93
N ALA A 310 38.67 -34.21 13.27
CA ALA A 310 38.14 -35.42 13.88
C ALA A 310 39.27 -36.36 14.34
N ALA A 311 40.29 -36.57 13.50
CA ALA A 311 41.44 -37.42 13.82
C ALA A 311 42.23 -36.89 15.03
N LYS A 312 42.41 -35.57 15.17
CA LYS A 312 43.05 -34.96 16.34
C LYS A 312 42.34 -35.24 17.67
N ARG A 313 41.04 -35.57 17.62
CA ARG A 313 40.20 -35.87 18.78
C ARG A 313 39.81 -37.35 18.87
N ASN A 314 40.37 -38.21 18.03
CA ASN A 314 40.00 -39.63 17.90
C ASN A 314 38.48 -39.82 17.72
N ILE A 315 37.85 -39.02 16.86
CA ILE A 315 36.43 -39.15 16.56
C ILE A 315 36.23 -39.92 15.26
N ASP A 316 35.50 -41.05 15.33
CA ASP A 316 35.13 -41.84 14.16
C ASP A 316 33.87 -41.27 13.50
N ILE A 317 33.97 -40.87 12.24
CA ILE A 317 32.83 -40.44 11.43
C ILE A 317 32.31 -41.64 10.63
N ILE A 318 31.12 -42.11 10.97
CA ILE A 318 30.49 -43.28 10.35
C ILE A 318 29.41 -42.81 9.38
N ASN A 319 29.67 -42.94 8.08
CA ASN A 319 28.69 -42.68 7.03
C ASN A 319 27.87 -43.94 6.73
N GLN A 320 26.57 -43.91 7.01
CA GLN A 320 25.63 -45.03 6.83
C GLN A 320 24.62 -44.76 5.69
N LEU A 321 24.94 -43.89 4.74
CA LEU A 321 24.09 -43.70 3.55
C LEU A 321 24.12 -44.97 2.68
N ASP A 322 22.97 -45.58 2.50
CA ASP A 322 22.76 -46.86 1.80
C ASP A 322 22.48 -46.70 0.29
N LYS A 323 22.09 -45.50 -0.13
CA LYS A 323 21.83 -45.14 -1.53
C LYS A 323 22.26 -43.72 -1.88
N LYS A 324 22.12 -43.39 -3.16
CA LYS A 324 22.35 -42.05 -3.69
C LYS A 324 21.07 -41.22 -3.64
N TYR A 325 21.16 -40.00 -3.13
CA TYR A 325 20.04 -39.06 -3.09
C TYR A 325 20.29 -37.92 -4.06
N ILE A 326 19.43 -37.78 -5.08
CA ILE A 326 19.48 -36.69 -6.07
C ILE A 326 18.44 -35.64 -5.67
N LEU A 327 18.89 -34.41 -5.46
CA LEU A 327 18.07 -33.31 -4.95
C LEU A 327 18.38 -32.02 -5.73
N ASP A 328 17.42 -31.10 -5.73
CA ASP A 328 17.64 -29.74 -6.22
C ASP A 328 18.30 -28.90 -5.12
N ILE A 329 19.63 -28.89 -5.10
CA ILE A 329 20.42 -28.21 -4.06
C ILE A 329 21.54 -27.37 -4.69
N ASP A 330 21.99 -26.34 -3.97
CA ASP A 330 23.25 -25.69 -4.27
C ASP A 330 24.37 -26.48 -3.57
N VAL A 331 25.24 -27.09 -4.36
CA VAL A 331 26.31 -27.98 -3.87
C VAL A 331 27.21 -27.27 -2.88
N LYS A 332 27.60 -26.02 -3.17
CA LYS A 332 28.55 -25.27 -2.35
C LYS A 332 27.94 -24.92 -0.99
N TRP A 333 26.71 -24.39 -1.00
CA TRP A 333 26.06 -23.96 0.24
C TRP A 333 25.55 -25.14 1.07
N THR A 334 25.16 -26.24 0.43
CA THR A 334 24.80 -27.47 1.14
C THR A 334 26.02 -28.13 1.79
N GLU A 335 27.18 -28.12 1.12
CA GLU A 335 28.46 -28.55 1.73
C GLU A 335 28.79 -27.71 2.98
N GLU A 336 28.64 -26.39 2.90
CA GLU A 336 28.84 -25.47 4.04
C GLU A 336 27.89 -25.77 5.21
N VAL A 337 26.61 -26.08 4.95
CA VAL A 337 25.63 -26.48 5.99
C VAL A 337 26.09 -27.75 6.69
N ILE A 338 26.45 -28.79 5.93
CA ILE A 338 26.87 -30.08 6.48
C ILE A 338 28.17 -29.91 7.26
N PHE A 339 29.13 -29.16 6.73
CA PHE A 339 30.39 -28.85 7.41
C PHE A 339 30.14 -28.17 8.76
N ASN A 340 29.28 -27.15 8.82
CA ASN A 340 28.97 -26.45 10.06
C ASN A 340 28.36 -27.36 11.13
N ILE A 341 27.55 -28.35 10.75
CA ILE A 341 26.98 -29.31 11.71
C ILE A 341 28.02 -30.33 12.13
N LEU A 342 28.82 -30.88 11.20
CA LEU A 342 29.89 -31.84 11.51
C LEU A 342 30.99 -31.23 12.37
N ASP A 343 31.37 -29.98 12.11
CA ASP A 343 32.34 -29.25 12.91
C ASP A 343 31.86 -29.08 14.36
N ASN A 344 30.57 -28.77 14.56
CA ASN A 344 29.98 -28.74 15.90
C ASN A 344 29.96 -30.12 16.56
N ALA A 345 29.59 -31.17 15.82
CA ALA A 345 29.61 -32.54 16.33
C ALA A 345 31.03 -32.93 16.82
N VAL A 346 32.06 -32.64 16.04
CA VAL A 346 33.47 -32.91 16.39
C VAL A 346 33.95 -32.06 17.57
N LYS A 347 33.58 -30.78 17.62
CA LYS A 347 33.98 -29.88 18.71
C LYS A 347 33.34 -30.24 20.06
N TYR A 348 32.09 -30.66 20.06
CA TYR A 348 31.30 -30.83 21.29
C TYR A 348 31.08 -32.30 21.71
N SER A 349 31.56 -33.28 20.92
CA SER A 349 31.52 -34.70 21.30
C SER A 349 32.47 -35.06 22.45
N GLY A 350 33.60 -34.37 22.56
CA GLY A 350 34.74 -34.83 23.36
C GLY A 350 35.58 -35.86 22.60
N ASN A 351 36.60 -36.42 23.25
CA ASN A 351 37.54 -37.35 22.62
C ASN A 351 37.01 -38.79 22.62
N ASP A 352 37.49 -39.62 21.67
CA ASP A 352 37.24 -41.06 21.60
C ASP A 352 35.74 -41.42 21.46
N LYS A 353 35.04 -40.66 20.61
CA LYS A 353 33.58 -40.75 20.36
C LYS A 353 33.27 -41.00 18.89
N LYS A 354 31.98 -41.24 18.61
CA LYS A 354 31.51 -41.48 17.24
C LYS A 354 30.53 -40.40 16.80
N VAL A 355 30.59 -40.05 15.51
CA VAL A 355 29.58 -39.24 14.82
C VAL A 355 28.96 -40.10 13.73
N ILE A 356 27.66 -40.39 13.85
CA ILE A 356 26.94 -41.27 12.93
C ILE A 356 26.10 -40.40 11.99
N ILE A 357 26.24 -40.64 10.69
CA ILE A 357 25.53 -39.94 9.65
C ILE A 357 24.63 -40.93 8.92
N SER A 358 23.33 -40.68 8.91
CA SER A 358 22.35 -41.50 8.19
C SER A 358 21.39 -40.61 7.41
N ALA A 359 20.73 -41.18 6.41
CA ALA A 359 19.72 -40.46 5.64
C ALA A 359 18.46 -41.29 5.51
N ASN A 360 17.31 -40.64 5.60
CA ASN A 360 16.01 -41.26 5.42
C ASN A 360 15.22 -40.48 4.36
N GLU A 361 14.44 -41.19 3.56
CA GLU A 361 13.59 -40.58 2.54
C GLU A 361 12.13 -40.77 2.90
N THR A 362 11.37 -39.69 2.79
CA THR A 362 9.91 -39.66 2.92
C THR A 362 9.32 -39.21 1.58
N VAL A 363 7.99 -39.16 1.49
CA VAL A 363 7.30 -38.69 0.28
C VAL A 363 7.77 -37.29 -0.12
N ASN A 364 7.89 -36.38 0.86
CA ASN A 364 8.13 -34.96 0.61
C ASN A 364 9.57 -34.51 0.91
N TYR A 365 10.36 -35.30 1.64
CA TYR A 365 11.68 -34.87 2.13
C TYR A 365 12.72 -35.98 2.10
N VAL A 366 13.96 -35.61 1.84
CA VAL A 366 15.15 -36.38 2.26
C VAL A 366 15.67 -35.74 3.55
N ILE A 367 15.87 -36.56 4.58
CA ILE A 367 16.29 -36.14 5.91
C ILE A 367 17.69 -36.68 6.16
N LEU A 368 18.69 -35.80 6.27
CA LEU A 368 20.06 -36.17 6.66
C LEU A 368 20.22 -35.97 8.16
N ASP A 369 20.44 -37.06 8.87
CA ASP A 369 20.62 -37.11 10.31
C ASP A 369 22.12 -37.18 10.65
N ILE A 370 22.58 -36.26 11.49
CA ILE A 370 23.95 -36.25 12.05
C ILE A 370 23.81 -36.38 13.56
N ASN A 371 24.24 -37.54 14.09
CA ASN A 371 24.17 -37.88 15.51
C ASN A 371 25.55 -37.88 16.15
N ASP A 372 25.73 -37.05 17.18
CA ASP A 372 26.94 -36.98 17.99
C ASP A 372 26.74 -37.62 19.37
N GLU A 373 27.82 -38.04 20.03
CA GLU A 373 27.80 -38.60 21.40
C GLU A 373 28.29 -37.59 22.45
N GLY A 374 28.05 -36.31 22.21
CA GLY A 374 28.56 -35.21 23.02
C GLY A 374 27.78 -34.85 24.26
N LEU A 375 28.03 -33.64 24.73
CA LEU A 375 27.43 -33.08 25.95
C LEU A 375 25.88 -33.01 25.89
N GLY A 376 25.33 -33.03 24.67
CA GLY A 376 23.92 -32.77 24.41
C GLY A 376 23.56 -31.29 24.55
N ILE A 377 22.33 -30.96 24.20
CA ILE A 377 21.82 -29.59 24.20
C ILE A 377 20.66 -29.50 25.18
N ASN A 378 20.74 -28.54 26.11
CA ASN A 378 19.66 -28.30 27.05
C ASN A 378 18.38 -27.90 26.29
N LYS A 379 17.23 -28.46 26.68
CA LYS A 379 15.92 -28.18 26.07
C LYS A 379 15.61 -26.69 25.99
N THR A 380 16.02 -25.90 26.98
CA THR A 380 15.81 -24.44 27.01
C THR A 380 16.70 -23.67 26.01
N GLU A 381 17.72 -24.31 25.46
CA GLU A 381 18.68 -23.74 24.52
C GLU A 381 18.43 -24.18 23.07
N MET A 382 17.66 -25.25 22.83
CA MET A 382 17.44 -25.83 21.48
C MET A 382 17.00 -24.82 20.43
N ASN A 383 16.15 -23.84 20.80
CA ASN A 383 15.74 -22.77 19.87
C ASN A 383 16.77 -21.63 19.76
N LYS A 384 17.61 -21.46 20.78
CA LYS A 384 18.59 -20.37 20.89
C LYS A 384 19.89 -20.68 20.16
N ILE A 385 20.31 -21.94 20.04
CA ILE A 385 21.56 -22.34 19.35
C ILE A 385 21.64 -21.89 17.90
N PHE A 386 20.49 -21.64 17.28
CA PHE A 386 20.39 -21.15 15.91
C PHE A 386 20.27 -19.62 15.83
N LYS A 387 20.41 -18.88 16.94
CA LYS A 387 20.53 -17.42 16.94
C LYS A 387 21.97 -17.03 16.65
N ARG A 388 22.16 -15.89 16.00
CA ARG A 388 23.49 -15.31 15.73
C ARG A 388 24.23 -15.09 17.05
N PHE A 389 25.53 -15.39 17.04
CA PHE A 389 26.46 -15.19 18.17
C PHE A 389 26.07 -15.91 19.47
N TYR A 390 25.08 -16.80 19.43
CA TYR A 390 24.68 -17.55 20.61
C TYR A 390 25.72 -18.63 20.94
N ARG A 391 26.12 -18.68 22.20
CA ARG A 391 26.91 -19.76 22.77
C ARG A 391 26.34 -20.12 24.13
N SER A 392 26.33 -21.41 24.46
CA SER A 392 25.89 -21.87 25.78
C SER A 392 26.78 -21.29 26.87
N SER A 393 26.21 -21.05 28.05
CA SER A 393 26.94 -20.60 29.24
C SER A 393 27.75 -21.73 29.91
N ASP A 394 27.63 -22.97 29.41
CA ASP A 394 28.43 -24.09 29.89
C ASP A 394 29.93 -23.84 29.66
N LYS A 395 30.70 -23.85 30.76
CA LYS A 395 32.15 -23.62 30.74
C LYS A 395 32.89 -24.58 29.81
N ARG A 396 32.40 -25.82 29.63
CA ARG A 396 32.99 -26.81 28.71
C ARG A 396 32.85 -26.36 27.25
N ILE A 397 31.71 -25.78 26.91
CA ILE A 397 31.43 -25.24 25.57
C ILE A 397 32.18 -23.93 25.34
N GLN A 398 32.36 -23.10 26.39
CA GLN A 398 33.08 -21.83 26.28
C GLN A 398 34.57 -21.98 26.00
N LYS A 399 35.19 -23.08 26.44
CA LYS A 399 36.61 -23.40 26.16
C LYS A 399 36.88 -23.67 24.69
N GLU A 400 35.88 -24.12 23.93
CA GLU A 400 36.04 -24.41 22.52
C GLU A 400 36.07 -23.12 21.67
N ASN A 401 36.81 -23.15 20.56
CA ASN A 401 36.86 -22.02 19.63
C ASN A 401 35.60 -21.97 18.75
N GLY A 402 34.91 -20.83 18.79
CA GLY A 402 33.71 -20.61 18.00
C GLY A 402 33.08 -19.23 18.22
N CYS A 403 32.50 -18.68 17.15
CA CYS A 403 31.83 -17.39 17.12
C CYS A 403 30.31 -17.46 17.35
N GLY A 404 29.72 -18.66 17.36
CA GLY A 404 28.26 -18.83 17.51
C GLY A 404 27.45 -18.49 16.25
N VAL A 405 28.08 -18.52 15.06
CA VAL A 405 27.44 -18.18 13.78
C VAL A 405 27.07 -19.39 12.94
N GLY A 406 27.82 -20.50 13.04
CA GLY A 406 27.70 -21.64 12.11
C GLY A 406 26.30 -22.21 11.99
N LEU A 407 25.62 -22.49 13.10
CA LEU A 407 24.24 -23.02 13.08
C LEU A 407 23.21 -22.00 12.57
N TYR A 408 23.40 -20.72 12.86
CA TYR A 408 22.56 -19.66 12.31
C TYR A 408 22.68 -19.63 10.77
N LEU A 409 23.92 -19.63 10.27
CA LEU A 409 24.22 -19.63 8.85
C LEU A 409 23.64 -20.88 8.17
N ALA A 410 23.88 -22.06 8.74
CA ALA A 410 23.38 -23.34 8.26
C ALA A 410 21.85 -23.32 8.12
N ARG A 411 21.12 -22.90 9.17
CA ARG A 411 19.66 -22.86 9.13
C ARG A 411 19.14 -21.86 8.12
N LYS A 412 19.81 -20.70 7.99
CA LYS A 412 19.39 -19.67 7.05
C LYS A 412 19.61 -20.08 5.59
N ILE A 413 20.73 -20.74 5.27
CA ILE A 413 20.99 -21.35 3.96
C ILE A 413 19.91 -22.40 3.64
N MET A 414 19.64 -23.32 4.57
CA MET A 414 18.63 -24.36 4.36
C MET A 414 17.24 -23.78 4.11
N ASN A 415 16.85 -22.75 4.87
CA ASN A 415 15.57 -22.07 4.66
C ASN A 415 15.46 -21.42 3.27
N ILE A 416 16.55 -20.86 2.73
CA ILE A 416 16.55 -20.30 1.35
C ILE A 416 16.39 -21.43 0.30
N GLN A 417 16.87 -22.63 0.61
CA GLN A 417 16.68 -23.83 -0.22
C GLN A 417 15.34 -24.56 0.06
N ASN A 418 14.39 -23.90 0.73
CA ASN A 418 13.10 -24.48 1.16
C ASN A 418 13.23 -25.74 2.05
N GLY A 419 14.38 -25.93 2.68
CA GLY A 419 14.61 -26.96 3.68
C GLY A 419 14.55 -26.41 5.10
N ASN A 420 14.88 -27.25 6.08
CA ASN A 420 14.94 -26.85 7.49
C ASN A 420 15.99 -27.66 8.25
N ILE A 421 16.39 -27.19 9.43
CA ILE A 421 17.27 -27.92 10.35
C ILE A 421 16.59 -27.99 11.71
N ILE A 422 16.42 -29.20 12.22
CA ILE A 422 15.86 -29.48 13.54
C ILE A 422 16.94 -30.14 14.39
N VAL A 423 16.90 -29.88 15.69
CA VAL A 423 17.74 -30.55 16.66
C VAL A 423 16.86 -31.33 17.65
N SER A 424 17.28 -32.53 17.98
CA SER A 424 16.75 -33.31 19.09
C SER A 424 17.91 -33.78 19.94
N SER A 425 17.80 -33.66 21.26
CA SER A 425 18.85 -34.08 22.19
C SER A 425 18.22 -34.49 23.52
N ASN A 426 18.69 -35.61 24.08
CA ASN A 426 18.53 -35.90 25.49
C ASN A 426 19.82 -35.45 26.18
N SER A 427 19.70 -34.50 27.11
CA SER A 427 20.81 -33.98 27.90
C SER A 427 21.64 -35.14 28.46
N MET A 428 22.95 -35.14 28.21
CA MET A 428 23.94 -36.16 28.58
C MET A 428 24.12 -37.39 27.66
N SER A 429 23.44 -37.47 26.51
CA SER A 429 23.59 -38.60 25.56
C SER A 429 23.92 -38.17 24.11
N GLY A 430 24.33 -36.92 23.92
CA GLY A 430 24.63 -36.35 22.60
C GLY A 430 23.47 -35.61 21.95
N SER A 431 23.64 -35.23 20.68
CA SER A 431 22.65 -34.48 19.91
C SER A 431 22.46 -35.07 18.52
N LYS A 432 21.24 -34.98 18.02
CA LYS A 432 20.86 -35.35 16.66
C LYS A 432 20.37 -34.12 15.92
N PHE A 433 21.13 -33.72 14.91
CA PHE A 433 20.74 -32.68 13.95
C PHE A 433 20.16 -33.33 12.70
N SER A 434 18.93 -32.95 12.35
CA SER A 434 18.19 -33.45 11.19
C SER A 434 18.03 -32.32 10.18
N ILE A 435 18.63 -32.49 9.01
CA ILE A 435 18.56 -31.56 7.87
C ILE A 435 17.52 -32.06 6.89
N TYR A 436 16.47 -31.28 6.68
CA TYR A 436 15.36 -31.58 5.80
C TYR A 436 15.58 -30.92 4.45
N PHE A 437 15.68 -31.73 3.39
CA PHE A 437 15.71 -31.29 2.01
C PHE A 437 14.36 -31.58 1.36
N GLN A 438 13.67 -30.55 0.88
CA GLN A 438 12.39 -30.73 0.20
C GLN A 438 12.58 -31.39 -1.15
N LYS A 439 11.80 -32.44 -1.44
CA LYS A 439 11.67 -33.00 -2.78
C LYS A 439 10.73 -32.11 -3.57
N LYS A 440 11.17 -31.60 -4.73
CA LYS A 440 10.21 -31.02 -5.67
C LYS A 440 9.33 -32.14 -6.21
N GLY A 441 8.02 -31.96 -6.16
CA GLY A 441 7.08 -32.84 -6.85
C GLY A 441 7.45 -32.89 -8.32
N GLU A 442 7.43 -34.09 -8.90
CA GLU A 442 7.53 -34.28 -10.35
C GLU A 442 6.34 -33.65 -11.08
#